data_AF-A0AA94HZH0-F1
#
_entry.id   AF-A0AA94HZH0-F1
#
_cell.length_a   1.000
_cell.length_b   1.000
_cell.length_c   1.000
_cell.angle_alpha   90.00
_cell.angle_beta   90.00
_cell.angle_gamma   90.00
#
_symmetry.space_group_name_H-M   'P 1'
#
loop_
_entity.id
_entity.type
_entity.pdbx_description
1 polymer ?
#
loop_
_entity_poly.entity_id
_entity_poly.type
_entity_poly.pdbx_seq_one_letter_code
_entity_poly.pdbx_strand_id
1 'polypeptide(L)'
;MTFGREDGQIYVIKKNGYYMFFLYCFYSKQSKNKYLYLLNGGKLKKILQNRLGDLKFYYYDTIENYTENVRLLLDRYTGGQKKISDFVKGLGGSGKIHGCIVDVDKPGIFESYSYCHLFVNPIDGRITPYFAYDVSSRIVYNDFKALLKSQKSCKLLQDNYKRREKELSLNMPALQYSSQLEEWGYESSMYDEGSYLYKISRIIKSLQYVAEKSIVRIWNEELLNSDFINRIKAANRIEDMIDDTLIVEINGK
;
A
#
# COMPACT_ATOMS: atom_id res chain seq x y z
N MET A 1 -8.89 8.40 21.48
CA MET A 1 -9.92 8.36 20.41
C MET A 1 -11.19 7.82 21.03
N THR A 2 -12.25 8.61 21.10
CA THR A 2 -13.59 8.14 21.44
C THR A 2 -14.24 7.60 20.17
N PHE A 3 -14.58 6.31 20.16
CA PHE A 3 -15.11 5.60 18.98
C PHE A 3 -16.62 5.77 18.81
N GLY A 4 -17.32 6.36 19.78
CA GLY A 4 -18.74 6.66 19.70
C GLY A 4 -18.98 8.09 19.24
N ARG A 5 -19.62 8.26 18.07
CA ARG A 5 -20.39 9.47 17.76
C ARG A 5 -21.83 9.17 18.11
N GLU A 6 -22.39 9.87 19.09
CA GLU A 6 -23.77 9.66 19.55
C GLU A 6 -24.80 9.90 18.44
N ASP A 7 -24.44 10.69 17.41
CA ASP A 7 -25.30 11.06 16.28
C ASP A 7 -25.04 10.24 14.99
N GLY A 8 -24.14 9.26 15.04
CA GLY A 8 -23.67 8.54 13.85
C GLY A 8 -24.42 7.24 13.57
N GLN A 9 -24.82 7.03 12.32
CA GLN A 9 -25.36 5.74 11.85
C GLN A 9 -24.43 5.11 10.82
N ILE A 10 -24.06 3.83 11.05
CA ILE A 10 -23.20 3.07 10.15
C ILE A 10 -24.04 2.40 9.08
N TYR A 11 -23.60 2.50 7.83
CA TYR A 11 -24.18 1.83 6.68
C TYR A 11 -23.14 0.92 6.03
N VAL A 12 -23.61 -0.20 5.47
CA VAL A 12 -22.79 -1.10 4.67
C VAL A 12 -23.44 -1.32 3.33
N ILE A 13 -22.66 -1.14 2.26
CA ILE A 13 -22.99 -1.68 0.94
C ILE A 13 -22.31 -3.03 0.82
N LYS A 14 -23.08 -4.05 0.47
CA LYS A 14 -22.61 -5.40 0.15
C LYS A 14 -23.11 -5.79 -1.24
N LYS A 15 -22.18 -6.00 -2.18
CA LYS A 15 -22.50 -6.44 -3.55
C LYS A 15 -21.38 -7.35 -4.05
N ASN A 16 -21.73 -8.53 -4.57
CA ASN A 16 -20.78 -9.55 -5.07
C ASN A 16 -19.59 -9.84 -4.16
N GLY A 17 -19.83 -9.92 -2.86
CA GLY A 17 -18.78 -10.19 -1.86
C GLY A 17 -17.86 -9.00 -1.53
N TYR A 18 -18.09 -7.83 -2.12
CA TYR A 18 -17.41 -6.59 -1.78
C TYR A 18 -18.19 -5.77 -0.76
N TYR A 19 -17.44 -5.07 0.10
CA TYR A 19 -17.98 -4.29 1.20
C TYR A 19 -17.46 -2.86 1.18
N MET A 20 -18.37 -1.90 1.35
CA MET A 20 -18.08 -0.50 1.65
C MET A 20 -18.77 -0.11 2.95
N PHE A 21 -18.02 0.48 3.87
CA PHE A 21 -18.54 0.91 5.17
C PHE A 21 -18.62 2.42 5.19
N PHE A 22 -19.76 2.96 5.60
CA PHE A 22 -19.99 4.39 5.70
C PHE A 22 -20.48 4.79 7.07
N LEU A 23 -20.22 6.03 7.46
CA LEU A 23 -20.84 6.67 8.62
C LEU A 23 -21.62 7.90 8.15
N TYR A 24 -22.90 7.95 8.48
CA TYR A 24 -23.74 9.13 8.27
C TYR A 24 -23.81 9.93 9.57
N CYS A 25 -23.15 11.07 9.64
CA CYS A 25 -23.04 11.89 10.86
C CYS A 25 -22.81 13.37 10.55
N PHE A 26 -22.94 14.23 11.57
CA PHE A 26 -22.44 15.60 11.49
C PHE A 26 -20.91 15.59 11.48
N TYR A 27 -20.25 16.46 10.71
CA TYR A 27 -18.78 16.52 10.76
C TYR A 27 -18.28 16.95 12.14
N SER A 28 -18.94 17.98 12.68
CA SER A 28 -18.68 18.61 13.98
C SER A 28 -20.00 19.10 14.60
N LYS A 29 -19.99 19.50 15.87
CA LYS A 29 -21.15 20.08 16.57
C LYS A 29 -21.73 21.34 15.90
N GLN A 30 -20.94 22.01 15.06
CA GLN A 30 -21.35 23.23 14.34
C GLN A 30 -21.96 22.92 12.96
N SER A 31 -21.91 21.66 12.52
CA SER A 31 -22.41 21.26 11.21
C SER A 31 -23.93 21.35 11.18
N LYS A 32 -24.47 21.98 10.14
CA LYS A 32 -25.93 22.11 9.95
C LYS A 32 -26.58 20.85 9.40
N ASN A 33 -25.81 20.03 8.67
CA ASN A 33 -26.28 18.84 7.99
C ASN A 33 -25.39 17.63 8.30
N LYS A 34 -26.01 16.44 8.27
CA LYS A 34 -25.29 15.17 8.26
C LYS A 34 -24.84 14.83 6.85
N TYR A 35 -23.66 14.24 6.74
CA TYR A 35 -23.09 13.77 5.49
C TYR A 35 -22.61 12.33 5.64
N LEU A 36 -22.51 11.65 4.50
CA LEU A 36 -21.94 10.33 4.39
C LEU A 36 -20.41 10.42 4.31
N TYR A 37 -19.73 9.60 5.09
CA TYR A 37 -18.28 9.46 5.08
C TYR A 37 -17.90 8.01 4.87
N LEU A 38 -16.93 7.74 4.02
CA LEU A 38 -16.36 6.40 3.88
C LEU A 38 -15.50 6.09 5.11
N LEU A 39 -15.58 4.85 5.61
CA LEU A 39 -14.80 4.38 6.74
C LEU A 39 -13.56 3.63 6.26
N ASN A 40 -12.38 4.22 6.48
CA ASN A 40 -11.09 3.56 6.31
C ASN A 40 -10.58 3.04 7.67
N GLY A 41 -10.98 1.82 8.02
CA GLY A 41 -10.58 1.19 9.29
C GLY A 41 -10.95 2.00 10.53
N GLY A 42 -12.08 2.72 10.47
CA GLY A 42 -12.57 3.62 11.53
C GLY A 42 -12.25 5.10 11.30
N LYS A 43 -11.30 5.45 10.43
CA LYS A 43 -11.06 6.85 10.04
C LYS A 43 -12.08 7.31 9.00
N LEU A 44 -12.68 8.47 9.23
CA LEU A 44 -13.59 9.10 8.27
C LEU A 44 -12.82 9.63 7.06
N LYS A 45 -13.34 9.34 5.87
CA LYS A 45 -12.91 9.88 4.59
C LYS A 45 -14.06 10.64 3.95
N LYS A 46 -13.78 11.89 3.58
CA LYS A 46 -14.71 12.68 2.76
C LYS A 46 -14.79 12.01 1.38
N ILE A 47 -15.98 12.10 0.80
CA ILE A 47 -16.35 11.57 -0.51
C ILE A 47 -17.20 12.63 -1.20
N LEU A 48 -17.18 12.64 -2.54
CA LEU A 48 -17.90 13.64 -3.33
C LEU A 48 -19.42 13.44 -3.23
N GLN A 49 -19.89 12.22 -3.53
CA GLN A 49 -21.28 11.83 -3.35
C GLN A 49 -21.55 11.50 -1.88
N ASN A 50 -22.01 12.48 -1.11
CA ASN A 50 -22.06 12.40 0.35
C ASN A 50 -23.47 12.53 0.95
N ARG A 51 -24.51 12.36 0.14
CA ARG A 51 -25.90 12.33 0.58
C ARG A 51 -26.30 10.89 0.92
N LEU A 52 -27.28 10.73 1.79
CA LEU A 52 -27.74 9.39 2.20
C LEU A 52 -28.28 8.56 1.03
N GLY A 53 -28.94 9.22 0.06
CA GLY A 53 -29.45 8.56 -1.15
C GLY A 53 -28.36 7.98 -2.07
N ASP A 54 -27.14 8.52 -2.02
CA ASP A 54 -26.03 8.09 -2.88
C ASP A 54 -25.58 6.66 -2.56
N LEU A 55 -25.88 6.15 -1.37
CA LEU A 55 -25.69 4.73 -1.03
C LEU A 55 -26.37 3.81 -2.05
N LYS A 56 -27.60 4.13 -2.44
CA LYS A 56 -28.40 3.32 -3.36
C LYS A 56 -28.16 3.73 -4.82
N PHE A 57 -28.26 5.02 -5.12
CA PHE A 57 -28.31 5.51 -6.51
C PHE A 57 -26.94 5.69 -7.16
N TYR A 58 -25.85 5.56 -6.39
CA TYR A 58 -24.50 5.74 -6.92
C TYR A 58 -23.59 4.60 -6.52
N TYR A 59 -23.31 4.43 -5.22
CA TYR A 59 -22.31 3.46 -4.77
C TYR A 59 -22.71 2.01 -5.02
N TYR A 60 -23.97 1.64 -4.81
CA TYR A 60 -24.43 0.27 -5.08
C TYR A 60 -24.32 -0.10 -6.57
N ASP A 61 -24.56 0.86 -7.45
CA ASP A 61 -24.52 0.62 -8.90
C ASP A 61 -23.07 0.62 -9.44
N THR A 62 -22.18 1.40 -8.84
CA THR A 62 -20.80 1.60 -9.33
C THR A 62 -19.74 0.71 -8.66
N ILE A 63 -20.00 0.13 -7.49
CA ILE A 63 -19.01 -0.64 -6.72
C ILE A 63 -18.39 -1.81 -7.50
N GLU A 64 -19.16 -2.48 -8.37
CA GLU A 64 -18.62 -3.59 -9.17
C GLU A 64 -17.58 -3.10 -10.17
N ASN A 65 -17.93 -2.08 -10.97
CA ASN A 65 -17.01 -1.48 -11.93
C ASN A 65 -15.75 -0.94 -11.23
N TYR A 66 -15.94 -0.24 -10.11
CA TYR A 66 -14.81 0.27 -9.31
C TYR A 66 -13.87 -0.84 -8.86
N THR A 67 -14.42 -1.92 -8.30
CA THR A 67 -13.61 -2.99 -7.72
C THR A 67 -12.94 -3.86 -8.77
N GLU A 68 -13.56 -4.03 -9.95
CA GLU A 68 -12.94 -4.65 -11.13
C GLU A 68 -11.76 -3.82 -11.63
N ASN A 69 -11.94 -2.50 -11.78
CA ASN A 69 -10.87 -1.60 -12.22
C ASN A 69 -9.70 -1.59 -11.23
N VAL A 70 -9.95 -1.57 -9.92
CA VAL A 70 -8.89 -1.69 -8.90
C VAL A 70 -8.15 -3.02 -8.99
N ARG A 71 -8.84 -4.13 -9.25
CA ARG A 71 -8.18 -5.44 -9.43
C ARG A 71 -7.29 -5.44 -10.66
N LEU A 72 -7.81 -5.01 -11.81
CA LEU A 72 -7.06 -4.91 -13.07
C LEU A 72 -5.81 -4.03 -12.91
N LEU A 73 -5.95 -2.93 -12.19
CA LEU A 73 -4.89 -2.00 -11.87
C LEU A 73 -3.77 -2.70 -11.07
N LEU A 74 -4.14 -3.38 -9.98
CA LEU A 74 -3.17 -3.92 -9.04
C LEU A 74 -2.55 -5.25 -9.46
N ASP A 75 -3.22 -6.06 -10.27
CA ASP A 75 -2.86 -7.47 -10.49
C ASP A 75 -1.40 -7.67 -10.92
N ARG A 76 -0.91 -6.81 -11.82
CA ARG A 76 0.49 -6.86 -12.28
C ARG A 76 1.47 -6.48 -11.17
N TYR A 77 1.18 -5.41 -10.44
CA TYR A 77 2.05 -4.91 -9.38
C TYR A 77 2.11 -5.88 -8.19
N THR A 78 0.95 -6.33 -7.71
CA THR A 78 0.86 -7.28 -6.60
C THR A 78 1.41 -8.65 -6.98
N GLY A 79 1.29 -9.06 -8.25
CA GLY A 79 1.96 -10.24 -8.79
C GLY A 79 3.49 -10.14 -8.69
N GLY A 80 4.07 -8.97 -8.98
CA GLY A 80 5.50 -8.69 -8.78
C GLY A 80 5.89 -8.76 -7.31
N GLN A 81 5.14 -8.09 -6.43
CA GLN A 81 5.38 -8.15 -4.98
C GLN A 81 5.26 -9.58 -4.43
N LYS A 82 4.34 -10.39 -4.96
CA LYS A 82 4.15 -11.78 -4.56
C LYS A 82 5.38 -12.64 -4.91
N LYS A 83 5.97 -12.45 -6.09
CA LYS A 83 7.23 -13.14 -6.45
C LYS A 83 8.36 -12.81 -5.48
N ILE A 84 8.46 -11.55 -5.06
CA ILE A 84 9.45 -11.10 -4.07
C ILE A 84 9.13 -11.68 -2.68
N SER A 85 7.87 -11.66 -2.28
CA SER A 85 7.36 -12.25 -1.03
C SER A 85 7.70 -13.73 -0.94
N ASP A 86 7.41 -14.50 -2.00
CA ASP A 86 7.66 -15.94 -2.06
C ASP A 86 9.16 -16.25 -2.06
N PHE A 87 9.97 -15.40 -2.71
CA PHE A 87 11.42 -15.48 -2.64
C PHE A 87 11.94 -15.27 -1.21
N VAL A 88 11.50 -14.21 -0.52
CA VAL A 88 11.87 -13.91 0.87
C VAL A 88 11.44 -15.05 1.81
N LYS A 89 10.22 -15.55 1.67
CA LYS A 89 9.72 -16.71 2.45
C LYS A 89 10.56 -17.95 2.20
N GLY A 90 10.97 -18.19 0.95
CA GLY A 90 11.85 -19.29 0.58
C GLY A 90 13.22 -19.24 1.27
N LEU A 91 13.71 -18.04 1.61
CA LEU A 91 14.94 -17.84 2.39
C LEU A 91 14.73 -17.97 3.91
N GLY A 92 13.48 -18.16 4.36
CA GLY A 92 13.12 -18.23 5.77
C GLY A 92 12.66 -16.91 6.37
N GLY A 93 12.45 -15.87 5.56
CA GLY A 93 11.96 -14.56 5.98
C GLY A 93 10.44 -14.46 6.19
N SER A 94 9.95 -13.25 6.43
CA SER A 94 8.53 -12.93 6.61
C SER A 94 7.77 -12.93 5.27
N GLY A 95 8.24 -12.13 4.31
CA GLY A 95 7.59 -11.90 3.03
C GLY A 95 6.22 -11.23 3.13
N LYS A 96 5.86 -10.65 4.28
CA LYS A 96 4.57 -9.97 4.44
C LYS A 96 4.51 -8.72 3.55
N ILE A 97 3.48 -8.62 2.73
CA ILE A 97 3.23 -7.46 1.87
C ILE A 97 2.33 -6.48 2.63
N HIS A 98 2.68 -5.19 2.61
CA HIS A 98 1.81 -4.12 3.10
C HIS A 98 2.07 -2.80 2.37
N GLY A 99 1.15 -2.42 1.49
CA GLY A 99 1.36 -1.30 0.59
C GLY A 99 2.47 -1.62 -0.40
N CYS A 100 3.45 -0.73 -0.51
CA CYS A 100 4.60 -0.92 -1.40
C CYS A 100 5.74 -1.77 -0.78
N ILE A 101 5.57 -2.26 0.44
CA ILE A 101 6.66 -2.87 1.22
C ILE A 101 6.49 -4.39 1.31
N VAL A 102 7.59 -5.12 1.17
CA VAL A 102 7.73 -6.53 1.53
C VAL A 102 8.67 -6.65 2.72
N ASP A 103 8.16 -7.19 3.83
CA ASP A 103 8.95 -7.46 5.04
C ASP A 103 9.94 -8.61 4.81
N VAL A 104 11.19 -8.42 5.22
CA VAL A 104 12.29 -9.37 4.97
C VAL A 104 12.51 -10.27 6.17
N ASP A 105 12.94 -9.70 7.29
CA ASP A 105 13.24 -10.46 8.49
C ASP A 105 11.95 -10.93 9.18
N LYS A 106 12.06 -12.04 9.91
CA LYS A 106 10.96 -12.49 10.77
C LYS A 106 10.99 -11.66 12.05
N PRO A 107 9.85 -11.12 12.50
CA PRO A 107 9.75 -10.55 13.84
C PRO A 107 10.20 -11.60 14.87
N GLY A 108 11.00 -11.20 15.85
CA GLY A 108 11.35 -12.05 16.98
C GLY A 108 10.14 -12.45 17.83
N ILE A 109 10.33 -13.36 18.78
CA ILE A 109 9.26 -13.82 19.70
C ILE A 109 8.60 -12.65 20.46
N PHE A 110 9.36 -11.58 20.72
CA PHE A 110 8.93 -10.40 21.45
C PHE A 110 8.60 -9.21 20.56
N GLU A 111 8.75 -9.34 19.24
CA GLU A 111 8.59 -8.26 18.28
C GLU A 111 7.42 -8.59 17.35
N SER A 112 6.58 -7.60 17.05
CA SER A 112 5.41 -7.79 16.18
C SER A 112 5.62 -7.26 14.76
N TYR A 113 6.81 -6.73 14.47
CA TYR A 113 7.14 -6.07 13.22
C TYR A 113 8.54 -6.45 12.74
N SER A 114 8.70 -6.39 11.42
CA SER A 114 9.96 -6.57 10.71
C SER A 114 10.70 -5.24 10.68
N TYR A 115 12.02 -5.27 10.69
CA TYR A 115 12.88 -4.08 10.58
C TYR A 115 13.59 -3.99 9.23
N CYS A 116 13.72 -5.13 8.54
CA CYS A 116 14.34 -5.21 7.23
C CYS A 116 13.24 -5.27 6.17
N HIS A 117 13.31 -4.41 5.17
CA HIS A 117 12.24 -4.22 4.20
C HIS A 117 12.77 -4.14 2.77
N LEU A 118 11.91 -4.50 1.82
CA LEU A 118 12.06 -4.19 0.41
C LEU A 118 10.92 -3.25 0.00
N PHE A 119 11.23 -1.99 -0.31
CA PHE A 119 10.28 -1.11 -0.96
C PHE A 119 10.26 -1.43 -2.45
N VAL A 120 9.10 -1.76 -2.99
CA VAL A 120 8.87 -1.98 -4.42
C VAL A 120 8.21 -0.73 -4.95
N ASN A 121 8.97 0.10 -5.67
CA ASN A 121 8.43 1.32 -6.25
C ASN A 121 7.31 0.93 -7.22
N PRO A 122 6.07 1.41 -7.00
CA PRO A 122 5.00 1.11 -7.91
C PRO A 122 5.34 1.67 -9.30
N ILE A 123 5.88 2.88 -9.41
CA ILE A 123 6.16 3.61 -10.67
C ILE A 123 6.98 2.76 -11.65
N ASP A 124 8.22 2.44 -11.30
CA ASP A 124 9.20 1.81 -12.20
C ASP A 124 9.50 0.35 -11.83
N GLY A 125 8.89 -0.18 -10.76
CA GLY A 125 9.16 -1.52 -10.25
C GLY A 125 10.52 -1.67 -9.57
N ARG A 126 11.30 -0.60 -9.41
CA ARG A 126 12.61 -0.67 -8.74
C ARG A 126 12.46 -1.02 -7.28
N ILE A 127 13.47 -1.71 -6.77
CA ILE A 127 13.49 -2.21 -5.41
C ILE A 127 14.54 -1.48 -4.61
N THR A 128 14.13 -0.96 -3.47
CA THR A 128 14.99 -0.27 -2.51
C THR A 128 14.98 -1.06 -1.21
N PRO A 129 16.03 -1.86 -0.95
CA PRO A 129 16.23 -2.54 0.32
C PRO A 129 16.59 -1.53 1.41
N TYR A 130 15.95 -1.63 2.58
CA TYR A 130 16.27 -0.74 3.70
C TYR A 130 16.02 -1.40 5.05
N PHE A 131 16.60 -0.82 6.09
CA PHE A 131 16.38 -1.13 7.49
C PHE A 131 15.77 0.08 8.21
N ALA A 132 14.75 -0.12 9.05
CA ALA A 132 14.11 0.98 9.78
C ALA A 132 13.53 0.53 11.13
N TYR A 133 13.77 1.31 12.19
CA TYR A 133 13.12 1.13 13.50
C TYR A 133 11.74 1.81 13.59
N ASP A 134 11.54 2.84 12.79
CA ASP A 134 10.34 3.67 12.77
C ASP A 134 10.04 4.15 11.35
N VAL A 135 8.94 4.90 11.21
CA VAL A 135 8.49 5.39 9.89
C VAL A 135 9.25 6.62 9.39
N SER A 136 10.07 7.25 10.23
CA SER A 136 10.78 8.49 9.94
C SER A 136 12.22 8.29 9.51
N SER A 137 12.88 7.23 9.98
CA SER A 137 14.30 6.98 9.73
C SER A 137 14.53 5.63 9.07
N ARG A 138 15.40 5.59 8.05
CA ARG A 138 15.76 4.36 7.34
C ARG A 138 17.21 4.37 6.87
N ILE A 139 17.86 3.22 6.93
CA ILE A 139 19.18 2.94 6.34
C ILE A 139 18.93 2.18 5.03
N VAL A 140 19.26 2.79 3.90
CA VAL A 140 19.06 2.22 2.56
C VAL A 140 20.30 1.44 2.12
N TYR A 141 20.10 0.35 1.38
CA TYR A 141 21.19 -0.49 0.84
C TYR A 141 21.11 -0.57 -0.68
N ASN A 142 22.28 -0.68 -1.32
CA ASN A 142 22.39 -0.78 -2.79
C ASN A 142 21.67 -2.00 -3.37
N ASP A 143 21.68 -3.12 -2.63
CA ASP A 143 21.05 -4.36 -3.05
C ASP A 143 20.61 -5.21 -1.85
N PHE A 144 19.84 -6.25 -2.15
CA PHE A 144 19.33 -7.16 -1.12
C PHE A 144 20.45 -7.88 -0.36
N LYS A 145 21.56 -8.20 -1.04
CA LYS A 145 22.70 -8.90 -0.44
C LYS A 145 23.42 -8.04 0.60
N ALA A 146 23.51 -6.73 0.36
CA ALA A 146 24.05 -5.75 1.31
C ALA A 146 23.17 -5.67 2.57
N LEU A 147 21.84 -5.54 2.42
CA LEU A 147 20.90 -5.58 3.56
C LEU A 147 21.08 -6.85 4.41
N LEU A 148 21.09 -8.03 3.77
CA LEU A 148 21.26 -9.31 4.47
C LEU A 148 22.61 -9.43 5.20
N LYS A 149 23.66 -8.78 4.70
CA LYS A 149 25.00 -8.79 5.33
C LYS A 149 25.09 -7.84 6.51
N SER A 150 24.41 -6.69 6.44
CA SER A 150 24.50 -5.66 7.45
C SER A 150 23.66 -5.94 8.69
N GLN A 151 22.57 -6.72 8.57
CA GLN A 151 21.60 -6.90 9.65
C GLN A 151 21.67 -8.27 10.33
N LYS A 152 21.84 -8.26 11.66
CA LYS A 152 21.92 -9.50 12.47
C LYS A 152 20.64 -10.33 12.40
N SER A 153 19.47 -9.70 12.36
CA SER A 153 18.17 -10.39 12.23
C SER A 153 18.06 -11.17 10.91
N CYS A 154 18.85 -10.81 9.91
CA CYS A 154 18.90 -11.47 8.61
C CYS A 154 19.88 -12.66 8.54
N LYS A 155 20.52 -13.06 9.64
CA LYS A 155 21.59 -14.09 9.60
C LYS A 155 21.16 -15.41 8.93
N LEU A 156 19.99 -15.92 9.28
CA LEU A 156 19.43 -17.14 8.66
C LEU A 156 19.18 -16.95 7.16
N LEU A 157 18.59 -15.81 6.78
CA LEU A 157 18.32 -15.48 5.38
C LEU A 157 19.61 -15.35 4.58
N GLN A 158 20.64 -14.73 5.16
CA GLN A 158 21.97 -14.59 4.56
C GLN A 158 22.58 -15.97 4.25
N ASP A 159 22.53 -16.90 5.21
CA ASP A 159 23.13 -18.21 5.03
C ASP A 159 22.35 -19.04 3.98
N ASN A 160 21.02 -18.94 3.97
CA ASN A 160 20.18 -19.56 2.93
C ASN A 160 20.40 -18.94 1.54
N TYR A 161 20.57 -17.63 1.47
CA TYR A 161 20.85 -16.92 0.22
C TYR A 161 22.19 -17.39 -0.38
N LYS A 162 23.26 -17.44 0.44
CA LYS A 162 24.58 -17.94 0.03
C LYS A 162 24.54 -19.38 -0.46
N ARG A 163 23.75 -20.24 0.19
CA ARG A 163 23.58 -21.64 -0.23
C ARG A 163 22.93 -21.74 -1.61
N ARG A 164 21.82 -21.04 -1.83
CA ARG A 164 21.14 -21.01 -3.13
C ARG A 164 22.03 -20.42 -4.22
N GLU A 165 22.88 -19.43 -3.92
CA GLU A 165 23.80 -18.82 -4.90
C GLU A 165 24.77 -19.86 -5.45
N LYS A 166 25.26 -20.75 -4.59
CA LYS A 166 26.18 -21.84 -4.97
C LYS A 166 25.50 -22.95 -5.76
N GLU A 167 24.23 -23.20 -5.48
CA GLU A 167 23.44 -24.25 -6.15
C GLU A 167 22.95 -23.84 -7.55
N LEU A 168 23.30 -22.62 -8.04
CA LEU A 168 22.80 -22.02 -9.28
C LEU A 168 21.25 -22.03 -9.40
N SER A 169 20.56 -22.20 -8.28
CA SER A 169 19.11 -22.34 -8.19
C SER A 169 18.43 -21.01 -7.83
N LEU A 170 19.15 -19.88 -7.92
CA LEU A 170 18.54 -18.56 -7.75
C LEU A 170 17.84 -18.14 -9.04
N ASN A 171 16.54 -18.40 -9.07
CA ASN A 171 15.63 -17.52 -9.78
C ASN A 171 15.41 -16.27 -8.92
N MET A 172 16.42 -15.39 -8.84
CA MET A 172 16.13 -14.02 -8.43
C MET A 172 15.09 -13.51 -9.42
N PRO A 173 13.93 -12.97 -8.97
CA PRO A 173 13.21 -12.09 -9.86
C PRO A 173 14.21 -11.02 -10.30
N ALA A 174 14.21 -10.60 -11.57
CA ALA A 174 15.14 -9.58 -12.04
C ALA A 174 14.84 -8.27 -11.29
N LEU A 175 15.39 -8.14 -10.09
CA LEU A 175 15.20 -7.01 -9.21
C LEU A 175 16.10 -5.92 -9.77
N GLN A 176 15.49 -4.94 -10.44
CA GLN A 176 16.20 -3.71 -10.74
C GLN A 176 16.29 -2.93 -9.43
N TYR A 177 17.50 -2.72 -8.95
CA TYR A 177 17.74 -1.91 -7.77
C TYR A 177 17.86 -0.44 -8.16
N SER A 178 17.43 0.47 -7.30
CA SER A 178 17.67 1.90 -7.50
C SER A 178 19.17 2.18 -7.51
N SER A 179 19.70 2.67 -8.63
CA SER A 179 21.12 3.04 -8.78
C SER A 179 21.48 4.37 -8.13
N GLN A 180 20.51 5.07 -7.53
CA GLN A 180 20.74 6.32 -6.81
C GLN A 180 21.39 6.00 -5.45
N LEU A 181 22.73 6.07 -5.44
CA LEU A 181 23.43 6.74 -4.36
C LEU A 181 22.95 8.20 -4.36
N GLU A 182 21.81 8.48 -3.74
CA GLU A 182 21.83 9.71 -2.96
C GLU A 182 22.74 9.38 -1.79
N GLU A 183 23.84 10.12 -1.65
CA GLU A 183 24.55 10.23 -0.39
C GLU A 183 23.55 10.68 0.68
N TRP A 184 22.77 9.76 1.24
CA TRP A 184 22.15 9.94 2.54
C TRP A 184 23.26 9.64 3.53
N GLY A 185 24.11 10.66 3.68
CA GLY A 185 25.44 10.59 4.24
C GLY A 185 25.51 9.83 5.56
N TYR A 186 26.65 9.17 5.73
CA TYR A 186 27.00 8.32 6.86
C TYR A 186 26.98 9.02 8.24
N GLU A 187 26.70 10.32 8.29
CA GLU A 187 26.38 11.08 9.50
C GLU A 187 25.32 12.14 9.16
N SER A 188 24.08 11.69 8.98
CA SER A 188 22.92 12.58 8.90
C SER A 188 21.67 11.74 9.09
N SER A 189 21.09 11.78 10.29
CA SER A 189 19.67 11.44 10.44
C SER A 189 18.88 12.41 9.57
N MET A 190 18.58 12.00 8.34
CA MET A 190 17.81 12.82 7.42
C MET A 190 16.35 12.81 7.89
N TYR A 191 15.85 13.97 8.31
CA TYR A 191 14.42 14.23 8.37
C TYR A 191 13.88 14.12 6.94
N ASP A 192 13.43 12.93 6.56
CA ASP A 192 12.58 12.76 5.40
C ASP A 192 11.16 13.11 5.83
N GLU A 193 10.62 14.23 5.33
CA GLU A 193 9.18 14.50 5.47
C GLU A 193 8.33 13.44 4.77
N GLY A 194 8.92 12.42 4.12
CA GLY A 194 8.37 11.06 3.96
C GLY A 194 7.07 10.98 3.20
N SER A 195 6.58 12.11 2.68
CA SER A 195 5.17 12.27 2.45
C SER A 195 4.79 11.47 1.22
N TYR A 196 5.60 11.49 0.15
CA TYR A 196 5.29 10.83 -1.10
C TYR A 196 5.34 9.29 -1.00
N LEU A 197 6.48 8.70 -0.58
CA LEU A 197 6.64 7.24 -0.49
C LEU A 197 5.69 6.60 0.53
N TYR A 198 5.39 7.31 1.63
CA TYR A 198 4.42 6.84 2.59
C TYR A 198 2.98 7.03 2.10
N LYS A 199 2.65 8.16 1.43
CA LYS A 199 1.33 8.38 0.81
C LYS A 199 1.03 7.31 -0.23
N ILE A 200 1.95 7.08 -1.16
CA ILE A 200 1.80 6.11 -2.23
C ILE A 200 1.61 4.69 -1.68
N SER A 201 2.43 4.30 -0.70
CA SER A 201 2.29 3.00 -0.02
C SER A 201 0.96 2.86 0.70
N ARG A 202 0.42 3.94 1.30
CA ARG A 202 -0.92 3.92 1.92
C ARG A 202 -2.06 3.84 0.92
N ILE A 203 -1.93 4.47 -0.25
CA ILE A 203 -2.89 4.36 -1.34
C ILE A 203 -2.90 2.91 -1.84
N ILE A 204 -1.74 2.37 -2.21
CA ILE A 204 -1.57 0.98 -2.63
C ILE A 204 -2.12 0.02 -1.57
N LYS A 205 -1.82 0.24 -0.29
CA LYS A 205 -2.38 -0.58 0.81
C LYS A 205 -3.91 -0.54 0.83
N SER A 206 -4.51 0.63 0.60
CA SER A 206 -5.96 0.80 0.56
C SER A 206 -6.58 0.08 -0.64
N LEU A 207 -5.91 0.09 -1.79
CA LEU A 207 -6.32 -0.66 -2.98
C LEU A 207 -6.12 -2.17 -2.79
N GLN A 208 -5.06 -2.62 -2.12
CA GLN A 208 -4.84 -4.03 -1.78
C GLN A 208 -5.96 -4.59 -0.89
N TYR A 209 -6.56 -3.78 0.00
CA TYR A 209 -7.76 -4.21 0.74
C TYR A 209 -8.94 -4.54 -0.17
N VAL A 210 -9.08 -3.84 -1.29
CA VAL A 210 -10.12 -4.10 -2.28
C VAL A 210 -9.82 -5.43 -2.97
N ALA A 211 -8.59 -5.61 -3.45
CA ALA A 211 -8.19 -6.80 -4.21
C ALA A 211 -8.16 -8.08 -3.35
N GLU A 212 -7.60 -8.02 -2.14
CA GLU A 212 -7.29 -9.20 -1.32
C GLU A 212 -8.30 -9.46 -0.20
N LYS A 213 -8.99 -8.42 0.28
CA LYS A 213 -9.94 -8.53 1.40
C LYS A 213 -11.37 -8.20 0.99
N SER A 214 -11.60 -7.80 -0.26
CA SER A 214 -12.90 -7.37 -0.78
C SER A 214 -13.51 -6.22 0.03
N ILE A 215 -12.67 -5.34 0.59
CA ILE A 215 -13.11 -4.17 1.38
C ILE A 215 -12.60 -2.89 0.71
N VAL A 216 -13.52 -2.02 0.32
CA VAL A 216 -13.21 -0.71 -0.25
C VAL A 216 -13.01 0.31 0.87
N ARG A 217 -11.81 0.88 0.94
CA ARG A 217 -11.40 1.86 1.99
C ARG A 217 -11.00 3.23 1.45
N ILE A 218 -10.98 3.35 0.14
CA ILE A 218 -10.77 4.57 -0.64
C ILE A 218 -11.73 4.52 -1.82
N TRP A 219 -12.26 5.67 -2.19
CA TRP A 219 -13.10 5.84 -3.37
C TRP A 219 -12.58 7.04 -4.15
N ASN A 220 -12.13 6.81 -5.38
CA ASN A 220 -11.70 7.84 -6.30
C ASN A 220 -12.45 7.63 -7.63
N GLU A 221 -13.17 8.64 -8.09
CA GLU A 221 -14.07 8.52 -9.24
C GLU A 221 -13.32 8.31 -10.57
N GLU A 222 -12.02 8.66 -10.66
CA GLU A 222 -11.20 8.37 -11.85
C GLU A 222 -11.06 6.87 -12.10
N LEU A 223 -11.16 6.03 -11.06
CA LEU A 223 -11.17 4.58 -11.21
C LEU A 223 -12.48 4.03 -11.80
N LEU A 224 -13.47 4.88 -12.07
CA LEU A 224 -14.66 4.55 -12.86
C LEU A 224 -14.53 5.03 -14.33
N ASN A 225 -13.53 5.85 -14.65
CA ASN A 225 -13.35 6.45 -15.96
C ASN A 225 -12.69 5.45 -16.93
N SER A 226 -13.43 5.03 -17.97
CA SER A 226 -12.95 4.06 -18.95
C SER A 226 -11.70 4.51 -19.70
N ASP A 227 -11.55 5.80 -19.99
CA ASP A 227 -10.40 6.33 -20.72
C ASP A 227 -9.16 6.35 -19.84
N PHE A 228 -9.30 6.63 -18.55
CA PHE A 228 -8.23 6.48 -17.57
C PHE A 228 -7.77 5.02 -17.48
N ILE A 229 -8.71 4.09 -17.33
CA ILE A 229 -8.41 2.65 -17.23
C ILE A 229 -7.77 2.11 -18.52
N ASN A 230 -8.25 2.53 -19.69
CA ASN A 230 -7.68 2.13 -20.97
C ASN A 230 -6.27 2.68 -21.18
N ARG A 231 -6.01 3.94 -20.77
CA ARG A 231 -4.66 4.51 -20.76
C ARG A 231 -3.72 3.72 -19.87
N ILE A 232 -4.13 3.39 -18.64
CA ILE A 232 -3.31 2.57 -17.73
C ILE A 232 -2.99 1.19 -18.33
N LYS A 233 -4.00 0.52 -18.90
CA LYS A 233 -3.82 -0.78 -19.55
C LYS A 233 -2.81 -0.70 -20.70
N ALA A 234 -2.85 0.38 -21.48
CA ALA A 234 -1.95 0.60 -22.61
C ALA A 234 -0.54 1.03 -22.18
N ALA A 235 -0.43 1.84 -21.12
CA ALA A 235 0.81 2.48 -20.70
C ALA A 235 1.87 1.48 -20.22
N ASN A 236 1.49 0.27 -19.81
CA ASN A 236 2.42 -0.75 -19.29
C ASN A 236 3.32 -0.28 -18.12
N ARG A 237 3.05 0.92 -17.58
CA ARG A 237 3.83 1.67 -16.59
C ARG A 237 2.87 2.07 -15.47
N ILE A 238 3.23 1.69 -14.26
CA ILE A 238 2.42 1.97 -13.06
C ILE A 238 2.53 3.45 -12.65
N GLU A 239 3.47 4.19 -13.24
CA GLU A 239 3.70 5.64 -13.07
C GLU A 239 2.42 6.46 -13.28
N ASP A 240 1.66 6.14 -14.32
CA ASP A 240 0.39 6.81 -14.65
C ASP A 240 -0.78 6.37 -13.74
N MET A 241 -0.58 5.31 -12.95
CA MET A 241 -1.58 4.77 -12.02
C MET A 241 -1.64 5.53 -10.70
N ILE A 242 -0.62 6.34 -10.41
CA ILE A 242 -0.47 7.09 -9.16
C ILE A 242 -0.10 8.52 -9.53
N ASP A 243 -0.90 9.08 -10.43
CA ASP A 243 -0.89 10.50 -10.72
C ASP A 243 -1.24 11.29 -9.44
N ASP A 244 -0.79 12.55 -9.41
CA ASP A 244 -1.03 13.50 -8.34
C ASP A 244 -2.54 13.59 -8.00
N THR A 245 -3.44 13.31 -8.94
CA THR A 245 -4.90 13.24 -8.71
C THR A 245 -5.33 12.23 -7.62
N LEU A 246 -4.73 11.03 -7.54
CA LEU A 246 -4.99 10.05 -6.47
C LEU A 246 -4.30 10.45 -5.14
N ILE A 247 -3.27 11.28 -5.22
CA ILE A 247 -2.46 11.76 -4.09
C ILE A 247 -3.07 13.02 -3.46
N VAL A 248 -3.66 13.90 -4.27
CA VAL A 248 -4.17 15.23 -3.93
C VAL A 248 -5.48 15.15 -3.13
N GLU A 249 -6.32 14.13 -3.32
CA GLU A 249 -7.57 13.95 -2.54
C GLU A 249 -7.36 13.65 -1.04
N ILE A 250 -6.12 13.46 -0.59
CA ILE A 250 -5.80 13.29 0.84
C ILE A 250 -5.48 14.63 1.52
N ASN A 251 -5.27 15.70 0.76
CA ASN A 251 -5.04 17.05 1.26
C ASN A 251 -6.35 17.81 1.52
N GLY A 252 -7.27 17.18 2.24
CA GLY A 252 -8.36 17.91 2.89
C GLY A 252 -7.81 18.69 4.10
N LYS A 253 -7.27 19.88 3.85
CA LYS A 253 -7.54 21.01 4.76
C LYS A 253 -8.94 21.51 4.40
#